data_AF-A0AAW4ZP72-F1
#
_entry.id   AF-A0AAW4ZP72-F1
#
_cell.length_a   1.000
_cell.length_b   1.000
_cell.length_c   1.000
_cell.angle_alpha   90.00
_cell.angle_beta   90.00
_cell.angle_gamma   90.00
#
_symmetry.space_group_name_H-M   'P 1'
#
loop_
_entity.id
_entity.type
_entity.pdbx_description
1 polymer ?
#
loop_
_entity_poly.entity_id
_entity_poly.type
_entity_poly.pdbx_seq_one_letter_code
_entity_poly.pdbx_strand_id
1 'polypeptide(L)'
;MVINNPIKEIANTVIFHCQHKEETHNENETPLNTARFCMGRLLERTTNHLNALADIAYDMGDGDLARYIQIQAERSEAGFTPTPI
;
A
#
# COMPACT_ATOMS: atom_id res chain seq x y z
N MET A 1 8.66 -23.52 9.73
CA MET A 1 8.27 -23.42 8.31
C MET A 1 7.60 -22.07 8.16
N VAL A 2 8.29 -21.08 7.58
CA VAL A 2 7.66 -19.79 7.28
C VAL A 2 6.69 -20.09 6.15
N ILE A 3 5.39 -20.13 6.46
CA ILE A 3 4.38 -20.16 5.41
C ILE A 3 4.44 -18.77 4.80
N ASN A 4 5.07 -18.64 3.63
CA ASN A 4 4.95 -17.41 2.84
C ASN A 4 3.46 -17.22 2.58
N ASN A 5 2.85 -16.24 3.25
CA ASN A 5 1.47 -15.91 3.01
C ASN A 5 1.44 -15.12 1.69
N PRO A 6 0.88 -15.67 0.59
CA PRO A 6 0.89 -15.00 -0.70
C PRO A 6 0.22 -13.63 -0.66
N ILE A 7 -0.78 -13.43 0.22
CA ILE A 7 -1.44 -12.15 0.41
C ILE A 7 -0.48 -11.11 1.01
N LYS A 8 0.39 -11.53 1.93
CA LYS A 8 1.42 -10.68 2.51
C LYS A 8 2.43 -10.22 1.45
N GLU A 9 2.86 -11.12 0.57
CA GLU A 9 3.79 -10.78 -0.52
C GLU A 9 3.17 -9.80 -1.54
N ILE A 10 1.88 -10.00 -1.86
CA ILE A 10 1.14 -9.10 -2.75
C ILE A 10 0.96 -7.72 -2.09
N ALA A 11 0.57 -7.67 -0.81
CA ALA A 11 0.43 -6.42 -0.07
C ALA A 11 1.75 -5.64 -0.03
N ASN A 12 2.87 -6.32 0.26
CA ASN A 12 4.20 -5.71 0.23
C ASN A 12 4.59 -5.22 -1.17
N THR A 13 4.24 -5.95 -2.22
CA THR A 13 4.47 -5.51 -3.61
C THR A 13 3.72 -4.21 -3.93
N VAL A 14 2.46 -4.09 -3.51
CA VAL A 14 1.66 -2.86 -3.65
C VAL A 14 2.32 -1.70 -2.90
N ILE A 15 2.78 -1.95 -1.67
CA ILE A 15 3.45 -0.94 -0.84
C ILE A 15 4.77 -0.49 -1.48
N PHE A 16 5.61 -1.42 -1.93
CA PHE A 16 6.89 -1.10 -2.58
C PHE A 16 6.68 -0.31 -3.88
N HIS A 17 5.67 -0.65 -4.67
CA HIS A 17 5.34 0.12 -5.86
C HIS A 17 4.96 1.58 -5.50
N CYS A 18 4.20 1.77 -4.40
CA CYS A 18 3.86 3.11 -3.92
C CYS A 18 5.10 3.91 -3.50
N GLN A 19 5.97 3.30 -2.69
CA GLN A 19 7.22 3.90 -2.20
C GLN A 19 8.15 4.27 -3.35
N HIS A 20 8.36 3.35 -4.29
CA HIS A 20 9.24 3.59 -5.44
C HIS A 20 8.75 4.75 -6.32
N LYS A 21 7.43 4.91 -6.49
CA LYS A 21 6.87 6.03 -7.25
C LYS A 21 7.03 7.37 -6.54
N GLU A 22 6.90 7.39 -5.21
CA GLU A 22 7.17 8.59 -4.41
C GLU A 22 8.64 9.02 -4.56
N GLU A 23 9.57 8.08 -4.40
CA GLU A 23 11.00 8.30 -4.61
C GLU A 23 11.28 8.80 -6.02
N THR A 24 10.70 8.16 -7.05
CA THR A 24 10.84 8.59 -8.45
C THR A 24 10.37 10.04 -8.66
N HIS A 25 9.27 10.45 -8.03
CA HIS A 25 8.80 11.83 -8.14
C HIS A 25 9.75 12.84 -7.49
N ASN A 26 10.34 12.47 -6.35
CA ASN A 26 11.34 13.26 -5.65
C ASN A 26 12.65 13.37 -6.44
N GLU A 27 13.18 12.25 -6.95
CA GLU A 27 14.41 12.18 -7.73
C GLU A 27 14.33 12.98 -9.05
N ASN A 28 13.16 12.96 -9.70
CA ASN A 28 12.94 13.70 -10.95
C ASN A 28 12.61 15.19 -10.73
N GLU A 29 12.66 15.68 -9.49
CA GLU A 29 12.28 17.05 -9.14
C GLU A 29 10.90 17.42 -9.73
N THR A 30 9.96 16.47 -9.69
CA THR A 30 8.65 16.64 -10.31
C THR A 30 7.97 17.90 -9.74
N PRO A 31 7.42 18.80 -10.56
CA PRO A 31 6.76 19.99 -10.07
C PRO A 31 5.73 19.67 -8.98
N LEU A 32 5.76 20.41 -7.87
CA LEU A 32 5.01 20.09 -6.64
C LEU A 32 3.54 19.77 -6.89
N ASN A 33 2.86 20.54 -7.74
CA ASN A 33 1.45 20.34 -8.04
C ASN A 33 1.20 19.03 -8.82
N THR A 34 2.10 18.69 -9.73
CA THR A 34 2.08 17.43 -10.48
C THR A 34 2.35 16.25 -9.56
N ALA A 35 3.39 16.34 -8.72
CA ALA A 35 3.71 15.31 -7.74
C ALA A 35 2.53 15.06 -6.78
N ARG A 36 1.91 16.13 -6.24
CA ARG A 36 0.74 16.03 -5.36
C ARG A 36 -0.44 15.34 -6.05
N PHE A 37 -0.76 15.72 -7.28
CA PHE A 37 -1.86 15.11 -8.04
C PHE A 37 -1.59 13.62 -8.32
N CYS A 38 -0.39 13.29 -8.81
CA CYS A 38 0.00 11.91 -9.11
C CYS A 38 0.02 11.04 -7.85
N MET A 39 0.60 11.54 -6.76
CA MET A 39 0.66 10.83 -5.47
C MET A 39 -0.72 10.65 -4.86
N GLY A 40 -1.60 11.65 -4.91
CA GLY A 40 -2.98 11.49 -4.42
C GLY A 40 -3.72 10.34 -5.12
N ARG A 41 -3.61 10.26 -6.45
CA ARG A 41 -4.21 9.16 -7.24
C ARG A 41 -3.54 7.81 -6.98
N LEU A 42 -2.24 7.80 -6.72
CA LEU A 42 -1.52 6.59 -6.39
C LEU A 42 -1.95 6.06 -5.03
N LEU A 43 -2.03 6.92 -4.02
CA LEU A 43 -2.46 6.58 -2.66
C LEU A 43 -3.91 6.10 -2.62
N GLU A 44 -4.81 6.70 -3.41
CA GLU A 44 -6.18 6.21 -3.58
C GLU A 44 -6.20 4.76 -4.11
N ARG A 45 -5.43 4.46 -5.15
CA ARG A 45 -5.31 3.10 -5.71
C ARG A 45 -4.67 2.13 -4.71
N THR A 46 -3.63 2.55 -4.03
CA THR A 46 -2.95 1.76 -3.00
C THR A 46 -3.90 1.40 -1.87
N THR A 47 -4.69 2.37 -1.39
CA THR A 47 -5.74 2.16 -0.38
C THR A 47 -6.75 1.10 -0.84
N ASN A 48 -7.28 1.24 -2.05
CA ASN A 48 -8.25 0.30 -2.60
C ASN A 48 -7.70 -1.13 -2.74
N HIS A 49 -6.46 -1.28 -3.20
CA HIS A 49 -5.81 -2.59 -3.27
C HIS A 49 -5.56 -3.19 -1.89
N LEU A 50 -5.11 -2.40 -0.92
CA LEU A 50 -4.86 -2.89 0.44
C LEU A 50 -6.17 -3.29 1.13
N ASN A 51 -7.24 -2.51 1.01
CA ASN A 51 -8.56 -2.90 1.54
C ASN A 51 -9.02 -4.26 0.97
N ALA A 52 -8.94 -4.44 -0.35
CA ALA A 52 -9.30 -5.72 -0.97
C ALA A 52 -8.44 -6.89 -0.48
N LEU A 53 -7.14 -6.67 -0.23
CA LEU A 53 -6.24 -7.70 0.30
C LEU A 53 -6.50 -7.99 1.77
N ALA A 54 -6.92 -7.00 2.56
CA ALA A 54 -7.33 -7.19 3.94
C ALA A 54 -8.59 -8.07 4.02
N ASP A 55 -9.58 -7.80 3.17
CA ASP A 55 -10.80 -8.63 3.07
C ASP A 55 -10.45 -10.08 2.68
N ILE A 56 -9.59 -10.28 1.68
CA ILE A 56 -9.14 -11.62 1.27
C ILE A 56 -8.39 -12.33 2.41
N ALA A 57 -7.49 -11.64 3.12
CA ALA A 57 -6.77 -12.23 4.26
C ALA A 57 -7.74 -12.66 5.36
N TYR A 58 -8.77 -11.85 5.63
CA TYR A 58 -9.81 -12.17 6.60
C TYR A 58 -10.62 -13.40 6.18
N ASP A 59 -11.06 -13.45 4.92
CA ASP A 59 -11.80 -14.60 4.37
C ASP A 59 -10.98 -15.90 4.35
N MET A 60 -9.65 -15.78 4.24
CA MET A 60 -8.71 -16.90 4.35
C MET A 60 -8.42 -17.34 5.79
N GLY A 61 -8.98 -16.64 6.79
CA GLY A 61 -8.81 -16.95 8.21
C GLY A 61 -7.55 -16.34 8.85
N ASP A 62 -6.84 -15.45 8.16
CA ASP A 62 -5.66 -14.74 8.68
C ASP A 62 -6.05 -13.32 9.14
N GLY A 63 -6.78 -13.26 10.26
CA GLY A 63 -7.28 -12.00 10.82
C GLY A 63 -6.19 -11.05 11.30
N ASP A 64 -5.03 -11.56 11.72
CA ASP A 64 -3.89 -10.73 12.09
C ASP A 64 -3.30 -10.05 10.87
N LEU A 65 -3.07 -10.79 9.77
CA LEU A 65 -2.62 -10.21 8.51
C LEU A 65 -3.63 -9.19 7.97
N ALA A 66 -4.94 -9.53 7.99
CA ALA A 66 -6.00 -8.62 7.56
C ALA A 66 -5.92 -7.28 8.32
N ARG A 67 -5.78 -7.33 9.65
CA ARG A 67 -5.61 -6.14 10.49
C ARG A 67 -4.37 -5.34 10.12
N TYR A 68 -3.23 -6.00 9.89
CA TYR A 68 -2.01 -5.29 9.50
C TYR A 68 -2.14 -4.61 8.14
N ILE A 69 -2.78 -5.26 7.16
CA ILE A 69 -3.03 -4.69 5.83
C ILE A 69 -3.98 -3.49 5.94
N GLN A 70 -5.04 -3.60 6.76
CA GLN A 70 -6.00 -2.53 6.97
C GLN A 70 -5.34 -1.27 7.55
N ILE A 71 -4.43 -1.43 8.51
CA ILE A 71 -3.65 -0.31 9.07
C ILE A 71 -2.86 0.42 7.97
N GLN A 72 -2.30 -0.31 6.99
CA GLN A 72 -1.59 0.32 5.88
C GLN A 72 -2.55 1.01 4.89
N ALA A 73 -3.74 0.45 4.68
CA ALA A 73 -4.77 1.10 3.87
C ALA A 73 -5.20 2.44 4.49
N GLU A 74 -5.48 2.47 5.80
CA GLU A 74 -5.85 3.68 6.54
C GLU A 74 -4.75 4.76 6.49
N ARG A 75 -3.47 4.35 6.58
CA ARG A 75 -2.35 5.28 6.41
C ARG A 75 -2.33 5.89 5.01
N SER A 76 -2.54 5.07 3.98
CA SER A 76 -2.59 5.52 2.59
C SER A 76 -3.77 6.47 2.34
N GLU A 77 -4.92 6.20 2.94
CA GLU A 77 -6.10 7.07 2.89
C GLU A 77 -5.84 8.44 3.54
N ALA A 78 -5.12 8.45 4.66
CA ALA A 78 -4.69 9.67 5.35
C ALA A 78 -3.61 10.46 4.58
N GLY A 79 -3.18 9.99 3.41
CA GLY A 79 -2.20 10.66 2.57
C GLY A 79 -0.75 10.28 2.85
N PHE A 80 -0.50 9.26 3.66
CA PHE A 80 0.84 8.79 3.99
C PHE A 80 1.21 7.54 3.19
N THR A 81 2.44 7.49 2.69
CA THR A 81 2.94 6.28 2.06
C THR A 81 2.98 5.12 3.06
N PRO A 82 2.38 3.97 2.72
CA PRO A 82 2.34 2.82 3.62
C PRO A 82 3.72 2.18 3.79
N THR A 83 3.84 1.33 4.82
CA THR A 83 5.09 0.64 5.18
C THR A 83 4.92 -0.88 5.10
N PRO A 84 5.93 -1.64 4.62
CA PRO A 84 5.84 -3.09 4.47
C PRO A 84 5.49 -3.81 5.78
N ILE A 85 4.79 -4.93 5.64
CA ILE A 85 4.25 -5.79 6.70
C ILE A 85 5.08 -7.06 6.79
#